data_AF-A0A7V3LI02-F1
#
_entry.id   AF-A0A7V3LI02-F1
#
_cell.length_a   1.000
_cell.length_b   1.000
_cell.length_c   1.000
_cell.angle_alpha   90.00
_cell.angle_beta   90.00
_cell.angle_gamma   90.00
#
_symmetry.space_group_name_H-M   'P 1'
#
loop_
_entity.id
_entity.type
_entity.pdbx_description
1 polymer ?
#
loop_
_entity_poly.entity_id
_entity_poly.type
_entity_poly.pdbx_seq_one_letter_code
_entity_poly.pdbx_strand_id
1 'polypeptide(L)'
;MRVLESTTDVQYEFLRALYKLADGQAKKPVFYGDLSAELGRSPEEAEQACEFWADRGLLDWVTLGHVALTHVGVRRAERLAAKGWSAIPF
;
A
#
# COMPACT_ATOMS: atom_id res chain seq x y z
N MET A 1 -4.32 -24.36 11.34
CA MET A 1 -4.12 -23.82 9.98
C MET A 1 -3.95 -22.30 10.13
N ARG A 2 -2.71 -21.79 10.16
CA ARG A 2 -2.43 -20.34 10.26
C ARG A 2 -2.36 -19.79 8.83
N VAL A 3 -3.37 -19.03 8.42
CA VAL A 3 -3.49 -18.49 7.04
C VAL A 3 -3.42 -16.94 7.05
N LEU A 4 -3.10 -16.31 8.18
CA LEU A 4 -3.14 -14.83 8.31
C LEU A 4 -1.78 -14.14 8.16
N GLU A 5 -0.67 -14.89 8.10
CA GLU A 5 0.67 -14.31 8.07
C GLU A 5 1.07 -13.83 6.65
N SER A 6 0.57 -14.46 5.59
CA SER A 6 0.97 -14.17 4.20
C SER A 6 0.33 -12.90 3.62
N THR A 7 -0.93 -12.63 3.94
CA THR A 7 -1.69 -11.50 3.36
C THR A 7 -1.24 -10.17 3.92
N THR A 8 -0.84 -10.17 5.19
CA THR A 8 -0.40 -8.95 5.89
C THR A 8 0.94 -8.47 5.34
N ASP A 9 1.85 -9.39 5.00
CA ASP A 9 3.16 -9.06 4.40
C ASP A 9 2.99 -8.37 3.05
N VAL A 10 2.18 -8.95 2.15
CA VAL A 10 1.89 -8.37 0.82
C VAL A 10 1.28 -6.97 0.92
N GLN A 11 0.36 -6.75 1.87
CA GLN A 11 -0.24 -5.42 2.09
C GLN A 11 0.80 -4.39 2.54
N TYR A 12 1.73 -4.78 3.42
CA TYR A 12 2.80 -3.86 3.87
C TYR A 12 3.83 -3.60 2.78
N GLU A 13 4.23 -4.62 2.02
CA GLU A 13 5.08 -4.48 0.84
C GLU A 13 4.44 -3.50 -0.16
N PHE A 14 3.13 -3.62 -0.37
CA PHE A 14 2.35 -2.74 -1.23
C PHE A 14 2.33 -1.29 -0.73
N LEU A 15 2.03 -1.08 0.55
CA LEU A 15 2.00 0.26 1.14
C LEU A 15 3.40 0.91 1.08
N ARG A 16 4.46 0.12 1.24
CA ARG A 16 5.85 0.58 1.13
C ARG A 16 6.22 0.99 -0.28
N ALA A 17 5.92 0.14 -1.27
CA ALA A 17 6.16 0.44 -2.68
C ALA A 17 5.40 1.71 -3.10
N LEU A 18 4.14 1.81 -2.71
CA LEU A 18 3.31 2.99 -2.99
C LEU A 18 3.82 4.25 -2.33
N TYR A 19 4.23 4.18 -1.06
CA TYR A 19 4.84 5.32 -0.38
C TYR A 19 6.13 5.80 -1.06
N LYS A 20 6.96 4.86 -1.55
CA LYS A 20 8.18 5.16 -2.29
C LYS A 20 7.89 5.80 -3.65
N LEU A 21 6.98 5.23 -4.44
CA LEU A 21 6.57 5.78 -5.75
C LEU A 21 5.86 7.14 -5.61
N ALA A 22 5.10 7.30 -4.54
CA ALA A 22 4.49 8.57 -4.19
C ALA A 22 5.49 9.61 -3.64
N ASP A 23 6.78 9.29 -3.51
CA ASP A 23 7.80 10.16 -2.90
C ASP A 23 7.39 10.68 -1.51
N GLY A 24 6.66 9.86 -0.76
CA GLY A 24 6.06 10.22 0.52
C GLY A 24 4.95 11.29 0.46
N GLN A 25 4.46 11.64 -0.73
CA GLN A 25 3.45 12.68 -0.91
C GLN A 25 2.02 12.10 -0.91
N ALA A 26 1.12 12.79 -0.21
CA ALA A 26 -0.31 12.48 -0.27
C ALA A 26 -0.88 12.95 -1.61
N LYS A 27 -1.93 12.27 -2.09
CA LYS A 27 -2.69 12.60 -3.31
C LYS A 27 -1.87 12.56 -4.61
N LYS A 28 -0.63 12.05 -4.57
CA LYS A 28 0.14 11.77 -5.79
C LYS A 28 -0.40 10.47 -6.41
N PRO A 29 -0.98 10.52 -7.63
CA PRO A 29 -1.49 9.34 -8.28
C PRO A 29 -0.33 8.41 -8.68
N VAL A 30 -0.47 7.13 -8.39
CA VAL A 30 0.46 6.06 -8.73
C VAL A 30 -0.32 4.96 -9.44
N PHE A 31 0.23 4.46 -10.54
CA PHE A 31 -0.38 3.38 -11.30
C PHE A 31 -0.21 2.05 -10.56
N TYR A 32 -1.29 1.31 -10.28
CA TYR A 32 -1.18 0.05 -9.53
C TYR A 32 -0.44 -1.05 -10.33
N GLY A 33 -0.41 -0.94 -11.66
CA GLY A 33 0.42 -1.79 -12.49
C GLY A 33 1.92 -1.63 -12.20
N ASP A 34 2.39 -0.42 -11.93
CA ASP A 34 3.79 -0.18 -11.54
C ASP A 34 4.11 -0.81 -10.18
N LEU A 35 3.13 -0.82 -9.26
CA LEU A 35 3.25 -1.50 -7.97
C LEU A 35 3.34 -3.02 -8.14
N SER A 36 2.51 -3.59 -9.01
CA SER A 36 2.55 -5.03 -9.32
C SER A 36 3.88 -5.44 -9.95
N ALA A 37 4.41 -4.61 -10.87
CA ALA A 37 5.70 -4.82 -11.52
C ALA A 37 6.88 -4.66 -10.54
N GLU A 38 6.85 -3.63 -9.68
CA GLU A 38 7.92 -3.42 -8.67
C GLU A 38 7.99 -4.58 -7.67
N LEU A 39 6.84 -5.15 -7.30
CA LEU A 39 6.76 -6.25 -6.34
C LEU A 39 6.87 -7.64 -6.97
N GLY A 40 6.88 -7.74 -8.30
CA GLY A 40 6.85 -9.03 -9.01
C GLY A 40 5.59 -9.85 -8.70
N ARG A 41 4.47 -9.18 -8.41
CA ARG A 41 3.19 -9.79 -8.01
C ARG A 41 2.17 -9.72 -9.14
N SER A 42 1.14 -10.54 -9.02
CA SER A 42 0.01 -10.47 -9.97
C SER A 42 -0.75 -9.15 -9.82
N PRO A 43 -1.35 -8.63 -10.92
CA PRO A 43 -2.21 -7.46 -10.85
C PRO A 43 -3.40 -7.63 -9.88
N GLU A 44 -3.90 -8.86 -9.74
CA GLU A 44 -4.99 -9.21 -8.82
C GLU A 44 -4.57 -9.09 -7.35
N GLU A 45 -3.36 -9.53 -6.99
CA GLU A 45 -2.82 -9.33 -5.62
C GLU A 45 -2.61 -7.84 -5.32
N ALA A 46 -2.13 -7.07 -6.29
CA ALA A 46 -1.96 -5.63 -6.17
C ALA A 46 -3.30 -4.90 -5.97
N GLU A 47 -4.33 -5.29 -6.73
CA GLU A 47 -5.68 -4.76 -6.59
C GLU A 47 -6.29 -5.09 -5.22
N GLN A 48 -6.17 -6.34 -4.75
CA GLN A 48 -6.63 -6.73 -3.41
C GLN A 48 -5.91 -5.95 -2.29
N ALA A 49 -4.61 -5.67 -2.46
CA ALA A 49 -3.87 -4.84 -1.52
C ALA A 49 -4.33 -3.38 -1.55
N CYS A 50 -4.61 -2.81 -2.72
CA CYS A 50 -5.24 -1.50 -2.86
C CYS A 50 -6.58 -1.44 -2.13
N GLU A 51 -7.47 -2.40 -2.38
CA GLU A 51 -8.79 -2.46 -1.76
C GLU A 51 -8.70 -2.57 -0.24
N PHE A 52 -7.79 -3.40 0.28
CA PHE A 52 -7.57 -3.55 1.71
C PHE A 52 -7.21 -2.22 2.40
N TRP A 53 -6.35 -1.41 1.78
CA TRP A 53 -5.95 -0.13 2.35
C TRP A 53 -6.93 1.01 2.04
N ALA A 54 -7.67 0.92 0.94
CA ALA A 54 -8.75 1.84 0.60
C ALA A 54 -9.92 1.70 1.58
N ASP A 55 -10.31 0.47 1.94
CA ASP A 55 -11.35 0.20 2.96
C ASP A 55 -11.00 0.80 4.34
N ARG A 56 -9.69 0.91 4.63
CA ARG A 56 -9.17 1.54 5.85
C ARG A 56 -8.97 3.06 5.73
N GLY A 57 -9.25 3.66 4.58
CA GLY A 57 -9.10 5.09 4.31
C GLY A 57 -7.65 5.56 4.16
N LEU A 58 -6.70 4.66 3.93
CA LEU A 58 -5.29 5.00 3.73
C LEU A 58 -4.99 5.32 2.27
N LEU A 59 -5.78 4.77 1.35
CA LEU A 59 -5.69 5.00 -0.09
C LEU A 59 -7.02 5.49 -0.64
N ASP A 60 -6.95 6.25 -1.72
CA ASP A 60 -8.11 6.59 -2.55
C ASP A 60 -7.83 6.17 -4.00
N TRP A 61 -8.87 5.66 -4.66
CA TRP A 61 -8.87 5.46 -6.12
C TRP A 61 -9.10 6.82 -6.78
N VAL A 62 -8.09 7.31 -7.50
CA VAL A 62 -8.13 8.64 -8.11
C VAL A 62 -8.77 8.57 -9.49
N THR A 63 -8.32 7.63 -10.31
CA THR A 63 -8.82 7.34 -11.66
C THR A 63 -8.65 5.86 -11.95
N LEU A 64 -9.20 5.37 -13.06
CA LEU A 64 -9.05 3.97 -13.45
C LEU A 64 -7.57 3.56 -13.44
N GLY A 65 -7.26 2.54 -12.65
CA GLY A 65 -5.90 2.01 -12.47
C GLY A 65 -4.92 2.92 -11.73
N HIS A 66 -5.36 4.00 -11.09
CA HIS A 66 -4.48 4.85 -10.28
C HIS A 66 -5.00 4.99 -8.85
N VAL A 67 -4.09 4.79 -7.91
CA VAL A 67 -4.32 4.96 -6.48
C VAL A 67 -3.41 6.06 -5.94
N ALA A 68 -3.87 6.75 -4.90
CA ALA A 68 -3.06 7.71 -4.19
C ALA A 68 -3.18 7.53 -2.68
N LEU A 69 -2.10 7.83 -1.97
CA LEU A 69 -2.12 7.89 -0.51
C LEU A 69 -2.97 9.05 -0.03
N THR A 70 -3.85 8.79 0.93
CA THR A 70 -4.48 9.87 1.70
C THR A 70 -3.46 10.50 2.65
N HIS A 71 -3.79 11.66 3.23
CA HIS A 71 -2.95 12.24 4.28
C HIS A 71 -2.79 11.30 5.50
N VAL A 72 -3.80 10.46 5.75
CA VAL A 72 -3.74 9.44 6.80
C VAL A 72 -2.83 8.28 6.38
N GLY A 73 -2.92 7.84 5.12
CA GLY A 73 -2.04 6.84 4.52
C GLY A 73 -0.56 7.21 4.61
N VAL A 74 -0.22 8.44 4.22
CA VAL A 74 1.16 8.96 4.34
C VAL A 74 1.64 8.91 5.79
N ARG A 75 0.87 9.45 6.74
CA ARG A 75 1.26 9.43 8.16
C ARG A 75 1.42 8.01 8.71
N ARG A 76 0.62 7.06 8.23
CA ARG A 76 0.76 5.66 8.61
C ARG A 76 2.06 5.07 8.04
N ALA A 77 2.31 5.29 6.74
CA ALA A 77 3.51 4.83 6.06
C ALA A 77 4.79 5.43 6.69
N GLU A 78 4.79 6.71 7.04
CA GLU A 78 5.89 7.36 7.77
C GLU A 78 6.17 6.69 9.12
N ARG A 79 5.13 6.40 9.90
CA ARG A 79 5.27 5.69 11.19
C ARG A 79 5.83 4.28 11.00
N LEU A 80 5.40 3.58 9.94
CA LEU A 80 5.94 2.26 9.61
C LEU A 80 7.40 2.38 9.19
N ALA A 81 7.74 3.31 8.30
CA ALA A 81 9.11 3.57 7.86
C ALA A 81 10.03 3.89 9.04
N ALA A 82 9.60 4.73 9.99
CA ALA A 82 10.34 5.04 11.20
C ALA A 82 10.58 3.82 12.12
N LYS A 83 9.71 2.81 12.04
CA LYS A 83 9.80 1.54 12.78
C LYS A 83 10.42 0.40 11.94
N GLY A 84 11.02 0.72 10.79
CA GLY A 84 11.61 -0.28 9.89
C GLY A 84 10.60 -1.18 9.19
N TRP A 85 9.38 -0.67 8.95
CA TRP A 85 8.23 -1.41 8.41
C TRP A 85 7.77 -2.59 9.27
N SER A 86 8.14 -2.61 10.56
CA SER A 86 7.69 -3.65 11.49
C SER A 86 6.19 -3.53 11.77
N ALA A 87 5.47 -4.62 11.48
CA ALA A 87 4.07 -4.80 11.81
C ALA A 87 3.90 -4.93 13.32
N ILE A 88 3.96 -3.83 14.06
CA ILE A 88 3.52 -3.84 15.44
C ILE A 88 1.99 -3.73 15.40
N PRO A 89 1.24 -4.79 15.80
CA PRO A 89 -0.20 -4.68 15.93
C PRO A 89 -0.49 -3.60 16.97
N PHE A 90 -1.41 -2.70 16.62
CA PHE A 90 -1.99 -1.76 17.59
C PHE A 90 -3.10 -2.49 18.32
#